data_AF-A0A1D6JMD9-F1
#
_entry.id   AF-A0A1D6JMD9-F1
#
_cell.length_a   1.000
_cell.length_b   1.000
_cell.length_c   1.000
_cell.angle_alpha   90.00
_cell.angle_beta   90.00
_cell.angle_gamma   90.00
#
_symmetry.space_group_name_H-M   'P 1'
#
loop_
_entity.id
_entity.type
_entity.pdbx_description
1 polymer ?
#
loop_
_entity_poly.entity_id
_entity_poly.type
_entity_poly.pdbx_seq_one_letter_code
_entity_poly.pdbx_strand_id
1 'polypeptide(L)'
;MPVPKPMERKQAAYSNLDERYAIQGEKYQGQQYSHIYFTRLHHMRNLLHALVPSWKPQLPVTTVLGLEEGKDCIIVGTLYKHMKLKPSILDEYAKERSAIPLVKPHNFMHPDDHLILEDESGRVTLAGAIPPAAFVTGVVVALHGKETSAGNFLVEDVLEAGLPPQSALSSAEEDKYVVFISGLSVGSDTFNPLQFQLLIDHVTGHLGDENLVASLPVDMMPGCHDPANFSLPQQPLHRCLFSGASTYNTFSSCSNPHQFELDSVQFLGTSGQNIDDLYKYSDAKDKLEFMERTLRWRHLAPTAPNSLGCYPYTDKDPFLVESCPHVYFVGNQDKYETRLLEGQEKQKVRLISIPRFSESGVAVMLNLRNLECSTLSFSTSFDA
;
A
#
# COMPACT_ATOMS: atom_id res chain seq x y z
N MET A 1 23.75 44.53 12.95
CA MET A 1 22.98 43.35 13.38
C MET A 1 23.93 42.17 13.47
N PRO A 2 23.82 41.27 14.47
CA PRO A 2 24.61 40.05 14.46
C PRO A 2 24.25 39.25 13.21
N VAL A 3 25.27 38.84 12.45
CA VAL A 3 25.10 37.92 11.33
C VAL A 3 24.52 36.63 11.91
N PRO A 4 23.36 36.12 11.44
CA PRO A 4 22.83 34.86 11.94
C PRO A 4 23.87 33.77 11.75
N LYS A 5 24.12 32.97 12.80
CA LYS A 5 25.01 31.82 12.67
C LYS A 5 24.42 30.89 11.60
N PRO A 6 25.25 30.40 10.65
CA PRO A 6 24.80 29.39 9.71
C PRO A 6 24.30 28.18 10.52
N MET A 7 23.07 27.76 10.27
CA MET A 7 22.50 26.57 10.89
C MET A 7 22.98 25.34 10.11
N GLU A 8 23.66 24.43 10.79
CA GLU A 8 24.07 23.16 10.19
C GLU A 8 22.93 22.15 10.27
N ARG A 9 22.66 21.46 9.14
CA ARG A 9 21.64 20.41 9.10
C ARG A 9 22.15 19.16 9.80
N LYS A 10 21.31 18.61 10.68
CA LYS A 10 21.58 17.33 11.33
C LYS A 10 21.49 16.20 10.30
N GLN A 11 22.35 15.20 10.45
CA GLN A 11 22.36 14.02 9.59
C GLN A 11 21.64 12.85 10.28
N ALA A 12 21.00 12.02 9.47
CA ALA A 12 20.40 10.75 9.89
C ALA A 12 21.09 9.61 9.15
N ALA A 13 21.28 8.47 9.81
CA ALA A 13 21.74 7.25 9.15
C ALA A 13 20.62 6.72 8.26
N TYR A 14 20.89 6.58 6.96
CA TYR A 14 19.93 6.14 5.95
C TYR A 14 20.31 4.76 5.40
N SER A 15 19.32 3.89 5.25
CA SER A 15 19.45 2.62 4.54
C SER A 15 18.27 2.43 3.60
N ASN A 16 18.53 2.25 2.31
CA ASN A 16 17.52 1.89 1.32
C ASN A 16 17.28 0.38 1.35
N LEU A 17 16.01 -0.04 1.36
CA LEU A 17 15.59 -1.43 1.47
C LEU A 17 14.72 -1.88 0.26
N ASP A 18 14.85 -1.20 -0.89
CA ASP A 18 14.05 -1.45 -2.09
C ASP A 18 14.47 -2.70 -2.89
N GLU A 19 15.55 -3.38 -2.50
CA GLU A 19 16.11 -4.52 -3.26
C GLU A 19 15.03 -5.56 -3.61
N ARG A 20 14.06 -5.79 -2.72
CA ARG A 20 12.95 -6.73 -2.95
C ARG A 20 12.03 -6.35 -4.12
N TYR A 21 11.92 -5.05 -4.42
CA TYR A 21 11.08 -4.47 -5.49
C TYR A 21 11.83 -4.32 -6.81
N ALA A 22 13.16 -4.48 -6.82
CA ALA A 22 13.93 -4.47 -8.04
C ALA A 22 13.57 -5.67 -8.94
N ILE A 23 13.31 -5.38 -10.22
CA ILE A 23 13.11 -6.40 -11.26
C ILE A 23 14.42 -6.52 -12.04
N GLN A 24 15.21 -7.56 -11.75
CA GLN A 24 16.48 -7.81 -12.44
C GLN A 24 16.25 -8.69 -13.68
N GLY A 25 16.69 -8.22 -14.85
CA GLY A 25 16.73 -9.02 -16.07
C GLY A 25 15.36 -9.41 -16.60
N GLU A 26 14.61 -8.43 -17.12
CA GLU A 26 13.29 -8.64 -17.69
C GLU A 26 13.33 -9.55 -18.92
N LYS A 27 12.61 -10.68 -18.84
CA LYS A 27 12.05 -11.32 -20.03
C LYS A 27 10.67 -11.85 -19.66
N TYR A 28 9.63 -11.23 -20.21
CA TYR A 28 8.31 -11.84 -20.31
C TYR A 28 8.43 -13.06 -21.25
N GLN A 29 8.73 -14.23 -20.68
CA GLN A 29 8.93 -15.49 -21.39
C GLN A 29 7.66 -16.37 -21.33
N GLY A 30 6.50 -15.76 -21.16
CA GLY A 30 5.22 -16.48 -21.02
C GLY A 30 4.87 -16.89 -19.58
N GLN A 31 5.41 -16.19 -18.57
CA GLN A 31 5.01 -16.40 -17.17
C GLN A 31 3.51 -16.13 -16.99
N GLN A 32 2.86 -16.96 -16.17
CA GLN A 32 1.45 -16.82 -15.81
C GLN A 32 1.30 -16.36 -14.37
N TYR A 33 0.25 -15.57 -14.11
CA TYR A 33 -0.09 -15.02 -12.79
C TYR A 33 -0.49 -16.06 -11.73
N SER A 34 -0.66 -17.34 -12.06
CA SER A 34 -0.98 -18.36 -11.06
C SER A 34 0.11 -18.51 -10.00
N HIS A 35 1.38 -18.37 -10.39
CA HIS A 35 2.53 -18.56 -9.50
C HIS A 35 2.57 -17.58 -8.33
N ILE A 36 2.16 -16.32 -8.53
CA ILE A 36 2.13 -15.33 -7.44
C ILE A 36 1.08 -15.72 -6.40
N TYR A 37 -0.09 -16.23 -6.81
CA TYR A 37 -1.12 -16.72 -5.89
C TYR A 37 -0.65 -17.96 -5.13
N PHE A 38 0.02 -18.91 -5.78
CA PHE A 38 0.58 -20.08 -5.11
C PHE A 38 1.62 -19.67 -4.05
N THR A 39 2.52 -18.77 -4.40
CA THR A 39 3.57 -18.28 -3.50
C THR A 39 2.97 -17.54 -2.30
N ARG A 40 2.01 -16.62 -2.56
CA ARG A 40 1.28 -15.89 -1.54
C ARG A 40 0.56 -16.83 -0.58
N LEU A 41 -0.22 -17.77 -1.12
CA LEU A 41 -0.98 -18.73 -0.34
C LEU A 41 -0.05 -19.60 0.51
N HIS A 42 1.04 -20.10 -0.07
CA HIS A 42 2.01 -20.93 0.65
C HIS A 42 2.60 -20.18 1.87
N HIS A 43 3.07 -18.94 1.67
CA HIS A 43 3.66 -18.15 2.76
C HIS A 43 2.64 -17.80 3.84
N MET A 44 1.48 -17.27 3.43
CA MET A 44 0.44 -16.83 4.37
C MET A 44 -0.21 -18.00 5.10
N ARG A 45 -0.31 -19.16 4.47
CA ARG A 45 -0.79 -20.39 5.10
C ARG A 45 0.11 -20.83 6.25
N ASN A 46 1.43 -20.86 6.04
CA ASN A 46 2.37 -21.24 7.09
C ASN A 46 2.22 -20.33 8.32
N LEU A 47 2.05 -19.03 8.08
CA LEU A 47 1.79 -18.04 9.12
C LEU A 47 0.46 -18.29 9.84
N LEU A 48 -0.64 -18.47 9.10
CA LEU A 48 -1.96 -18.69 9.69
C LEU A 48 -2.03 -20.00 10.46
N HIS A 49 -1.38 -21.08 10.00
CA HIS A 49 -1.29 -22.32 10.76
C HIS A 49 -0.57 -22.16 12.10
N ALA A 50 0.43 -21.29 12.17
CA ALA A 50 1.10 -21.00 13.44
C ALA A 50 0.18 -20.26 14.43
N LEU A 51 -0.83 -19.54 13.94
CA LEU A 51 -1.82 -18.80 14.74
C LEU A 51 -3.06 -19.65 15.11
N VAL A 52 -3.38 -20.70 14.35
CA VAL A 52 -4.54 -21.56 14.61
C VAL A 52 -4.56 -22.14 16.04
N PRO A 53 -3.45 -22.65 16.62
CA PRO A 53 -3.44 -23.21 17.97
C PRO A 53 -3.82 -22.21 19.07
N SER A 54 -3.54 -20.91 18.90
CA SER A 54 -3.96 -19.89 19.88
C SER A 54 -5.39 -19.41 19.65
N TRP A 55 -5.96 -19.65 18.46
CA TRP A 55 -7.33 -19.26 18.11
C TRP A 55 -8.36 -20.38 18.38
N LYS A 56 -8.16 -21.58 17.81
CA LYS A 56 -9.07 -22.74 17.89
C LYS A 56 -8.29 -24.07 17.92
N PRO A 57 -7.61 -24.41 19.04
CA PRO A 57 -6.68 -25.54 19.10
C PRO A 57 -7.33 -26.92 18.88
N GLN A 58 -8.63 -27.04 19.16
CA GLN A 58 -9.36 -28.32 19.11
C GLN A 58 -9.89 -28.69 17.71
N LEU A 59 -9.81 -27.78 16.73
CA LEU A 59 -10.43 -28.00 15.42
C LEU A 59 -9.39 -28.45 14.37
N PRO A 60 -9.76 -29.40 13.51
CA PRO A 60 -8.88 -29.84 12.43
C PRO A 60 -8.79 -28.77 11.35
N VAL A 61 -7.58 -28.58 10.81
CA VAL A 61 -7.40 -27.82 9.57
C VAL A 61 -7.54 -28.78 8.39
N THR A 62 -8.44 -28.48 7.46
CA THR A 62 -8.75 -29.31 6.30
C THR A 62 -8.59 -28.50 5.00
N THR A 63 -8.40 -29.21 3.89
CA THR A 63 -8.51 -28.60 2.56
C THR A 63 -9.97 -28.49 2.15
N VAL A 64 -10.25 -27.68 1.13
CA VAL A 64 -11.60 -27.50 0.59
C VAL A 64 -12.20 -28.82 0.09
N LEU A 65 -11.43 -29.67 -0.60
CA LEU A 65 -11.91 -31.00 -1.02
C LEU A 65 -12.08 -32.00 0.14
N GLY A 66 -11.47 -31.72 1.29
CA GLY A 66 -11.57 -32.56 2.50
C GLY A 66 -12.71 -32.17 3.41
N LEU A 67 -13.59 -31.24 2.99
CA LEU A 67 -14.76 -30.85 3.76
C LEU A 67 -15.74 -32.02 3.90
N GLU A 68 -16.37 -32.09 5.07
CA GLU A 68 -17.41 -33.05 5.38
C GLU A 68 -18.63 -32.30 5.92
N GLU A 69 -19.81 -32.64 5.39
CA GLU A 69 -21.07 -31.99 5.74
C GLU A 69 -21.29 -31.97 7.26
N GLY A 70 -21.55 -30.78 7.81
CA GLY A 70 -21.89 -30.57 9.21
C GLY A 70 -20.73 -30.72 10.20
N LYS A 71 -19.50 -31.04 9.77
CA LYS A 71 -18.33 -31.10 10.66
C LYS A 71 -17.65 -29.74 10.76
N ASP A 72 -17.42 -29.28 11.99
CA ASP A 72 -16.66 -28.05 12.24
C ASP A 72 -15.17 -28.26 11.94
N CYS A 73 -14.61 -27.37 11.13
CA CYS A 73 -13.21 -27.39 10.74
C CYS A 73 -12.67 -25.98 10.48
N ILE A 74 -11.38 -25.91 10.15
CA ILE A 74 -10.72 -24.70 9.71
C ILE A 74 -10.23 -24.91 8.28
N ILE A 75 -10.50 -23.95 7.41
CA ILE A 75 -9.95 -23.90 6.05
C ILE A 75 -9.05 -22.67 5.88
N VAL A 76 -7.97 -22.79 5.11
CA VAL A 76 -7.02 -21.71 4.85
C VAL A 76 -6.84 -21.54 3.34
N GLY A 77 -7.23 -20.39 2.83
CA GLY A 77 -7.25 -20.15 1.39
C GLY A 77 -7.27 -18.67 1.02
N THR A 78 -7.18 -18.44 -0.28
CA THR A 78 -7.26 -17.11 -0.89
C THR A 78 -8.72 -16.77 -1.16
N LEU A 79 -9.16 -15.59 -0.71
CA LEU A 79 -10.48 -15.09 -1.03
C LEU A 79 -10.54 -14.61 -2.48
N TYR A 80 -11.59 -14.99 -3.17
CA TYR A 80 -12.03 -14.43 -4.43
C TYR A 80 -13.40 -13.80 -4.23
N LYS A 81 -13.50 -12.50 -4.48
CA LYS A 81 -14.78 -11.78 -4.45
C LYS A 81 -15.39 -11.78 -5.84
N HIS A 82 -16.51 -12.48 -5.99
CA HIS A 82 -17.34 -12.36 -7.18
C HIS A 82 -18.19 -11.11 -7.07
N MET A 83 -18.14 -10.24 -8.08
CA MET A 83 -18.76 -8.92 -8.03
C MET A 83 -19.62 -8.67 -9.25
N LYS A 84 -20.88 -8.27 -9.02
CA LYS A 84 -21.86 -8.10 -10.10
C LYS A 84 -21.52 -6.95 -11.04
N LEU A 85 -20.97 -5.86 -10.52
CA LEU A 85 -20.66 -4.65 -11.30
C LEU A 85 -19.18 -4.57 -11.72
N LYS A 86 -18.34 -5.56 -11.40
CA LYS A 86 -16.93 -5.54 -11.81
C LYS A 86 -16.85 -5.66 -13.34
N PRO A 87 -16.15 -4.75 -14.03
CA PRO A 87 -16.04 -4.80 -15.49
C PRO A 87 -15.29 -6.05 -15.97
N SER A 88 -15.77 -6.61 -17.07
CA SER A 88 -15.19 -7.76 -17.76
C SER A 88 -14.68 -7.32 -19.12
N ILE A 89 -13.38 -7.49 -19.37
CA ILE A 89 -12.77 -7.21 -20.67
C ILE A 89 -13.45 -8.05 -21.76
N LEU A 90 -13.80 -9.31 -21.47
CA LEU A 90 -14.48 -10.18 -22.43
C LEU A 90 -15.86 -9.63 -22.82
N ASP A 91 -16.59 -9.05 -21.88
CA ASP A 91 -17.89 -8.43 -22.15
C ASP A 91 -17.74 -7.14 -22.96
N GLU A 92 -16.68 -6.37 -22.71
CA GLU A 92 -16.33 -5.18 -23.51
C GLU A 92 -15.98 -5.54 -24.95
N TYR A 93 -15.27 -6.64 -25.18
CA TYR A 93 -14.97 -7.14 -26.53
C TYR A 93 -16.21 -7.72 -27.23
N ALA A 94 -17.08 -8.40 -26.49
CA ALA A 94 -18.30 -9.01 -27.05
C ALA A 94 -19.37 -7.98 -27.42
N LYS A 95 -19.44 -6.85 -26.69
CA LYS A 95 -20.31 -5.72 -27.01
C LYS A 95 -19.60 -4.84 -28.04
N GLU A 96 -19.80 -5.11 -29.32
CA GLU A 96 -19.29 -4.30 -30.45
C GLU A 96 -19.30 -2.80 -30.11
N ARG A 97 -18.11 -2.20 -29.96
CA ARG A 97 -17.80 -0.75 -29.82
C ARG A 97 -19.00 0.18 -29.64
N SER A 98 -19.80 0.00 -28.59
CA SER A 98 -20.83 0.99 -28.26
C SER A 98 -20.11 2.17 -27.65
N ALA A 99 -20.05 3.27 -28.40
CA ALA A 99 -19.40 4.53 -28.05
C ALA A 99 -20.12 5.31 -26.93
N ILE A 100 -20.83 4.61 -26.05
CA ILE A 100 -21.40 5.21 -24.85
C ILE A 100 -20.33 5.03 -23.78
N PRO A 101 -19.71 6.12 -23.27
CA PRO A 101 -18.84 6.00 -22.12
C PRO A 101 -19.71 5.49 -20.96
N LEU A 102 -19.54 4.20 -20.62
CA LEU A 102 -20.07 3.66 -19.38
C LEU A 102 -19.54 4.56 -18.27
N VAL A 103 -20.44 5.25 -17.57
CA VAL A 103 -20.11 5.94 -16.32
C VAL A 103 -19.52 4.86 -15.43
N LYS A 104 -18.19 4.83 -15.30
CA LYS A 104 -17.51 3.83 -14.50
C LYS A 104 -17.86 4.14 -13.04
N PRO A 105 -18.58 3.26 -12.33
CA PRO A 105 -18.80 3.45 -10.92
C PRO A 105 -17.46 3.69 -10.22
N HIS A 106 -17.41 4.65 -9.31
CA HIS A 106 -16.22 4.88 -8.48
C HIS A 106 -15.97 3.70 -7.53
N ASN A 107 -17.02 2.91 -7.27
CA ASN A 107 -17.00 1.67 -6.49
C ASN A 107 -17.93 0.64 -7.15
N PHE A 108 -17.47 -0.60 -7.30
CA PHE A 108 -18.17 -1.69 -8.00
C PHE A 108 -18.95 -2.63 -7.07
N MET A 109 -19.05 -2.34 -5.78
CA MET A 109 -19.77 -3.19 -4.84
C MET A 109 -21.26 -3.27 -5.15
N HIS A 110 -21.82 -4.46 -4.97
CA HIS A 110 -23.24 -4.71 -5.08
C HIS A 110 -23.71 -5.62 -3.92
N PRO A 111 -24.96 -5.48 -3.44
CA PRO A 111 -25.53 -6.39 -2.44
C PRO A 111 -25.55 -7.89 -2.81
N ASP A 112 -25.30 -8.23 -4.07
CA ASP A 112 -25.30 -9.62 -4.58
C ASP A 112 -23.86 -10.17 -4.68
N ASP A 113 -22.86 -9.37 -4.29
CA ASP A 113 -21.47 -9.81 -4.25
C ASP A 113 -21.32 -10.90 -3.19
N HIS A 114 -20.49 -11.89 -3.49
CA HIS A 114 -20.22 -13.00 -2.57
C HIS A 114 -18.75 -13.39 -2.61
N LEU A 115 -18.31 -14.04 -1.54
CA LEU A 115 -16.94 -14.52 -1.40
C LEU A 115 -16.86 -16.01 -1.70
N ILE A 116 -15.75 -16.40 -2.31
CA ILE A 116 -15.35 -17.77 -2.56
C ILE A 116 -13.97 -17.92 -1.94
N LEU A 117 -13.72 -19.01 -1.23
CA LEU A 117 -12.38 -19.37 -0.78
C LEU A 117 -11.79 -20.42 -1.73
N GLU A 118 -10.56 -20.18 -2.15
CA GLU A 118 -9.77 -21.06 -3.02
C GLU A 118 -8.50 -21.52 -2.31
N ASP A 119 -8.28 -22.82 -2.26
CA ASP A 119 -7.00 -23.43 -1.90
C ASP A 119 -6.43 -24.25 -3.08
N GLU A 120 -5.35 -25.00 -2.87
CA GLU A 120 -4.75 -25.86 -3.89
C GLU A 120 -5.65 -27.02 -4.34
N SER A 121 -6.67 -27.35 -3.55
CA SER A 121 -7.54 -28.50 -3.78
C SER A 121 -8.81 -28.10 -4.54
N GLY A 122 -9.39 -26.93 -4.24
CA GLY A 122 -10.66 -26.52 -4.84
C GLY A 122 -11.17 -25.18 -4.36
N ARG A 123 -12.48 -24.96 -4.58
CA ARG A 123 -13.18 -23.71 -4.29
C ARG A 123 -14.49 -23.98 -3.56
N VAL A 124 -14.80 -23.15 -2.58
CA VAL A 124 -16.08 -23.21 -1.86
C VAL A 124 -16.66 -21.81 -1.70
N THR A 125 -17.96 -21.66 -1.95
CA THR A 125 -18.67 -20.39 -1.74
C THR A 125 -18.88 -20.18 -0.24
N LEU A 126 -18.69 -18.95 0.23
CA LEU A 126 -18.79 -18.60 1.64
C LEU A 126 -20.14 -17.97 1.97
N ALA A 127 -20.64 -18.28 3.15
CA ALA A 127 -21.80 -17.63 3.78
C ALA A 127 -21.51 -17.37 5.26
N GLY A 128 -22.42 -16.68 5.96
CA GLY A 128 -22.33 -16.48 7.41
C GLY A 128 -21.55 -15.22 7.80
N ALA A 129 -20.73 -15.33 8.83
CA ALA A 129 -20.06 -14.22 9.52
C ALA A 129 -18.83 -13.67 8.77
N ILE A 130 -18.96 -13.46 7.45
CA ILE A 130 -17.91 -12.88 6.60
C ILE A 130 -18.53 -11.92 5.57
N PRO A 131 -18.66 -10.62 5.89
CA PRO A 131 -19.30 -9.67 4.99
C PRO A 131 -18.46 -9.45 3.72
N PRO A 132 -19.00 -9.68 2.51
CA PRO A 132 -18.25 -9.49 1.26
C PRO A 132 -17.72 -8.07 1.08
N ALA A 133 -18.38 -7.05 1.64
CA ALA A 133 -17.96 -5.66 1.58
C ALA A 133 -16.59 -5.42 2.24
N ALA A 134 -16.28 -6.11 3.34
CA ALA A 134 -15.07 -5.89 4.13
C ALA A 134 -13.79 -6.46 3.49
N PHE A 135 -13.94 -7.39 2.54
CA PHE A 135 -12.82 -8.11 1.92
C PHE A 135 -12.70 -7.82 0.42
N VAL A 136 -11.52 -8.09 -0.11
CA VAL A 136 -11.20 -8.03 -1.55
C VAL A 136 -10.59 -9.33 -2.02
N THR A 137 -10.60 -9.55 -3.34
CA THR A 137 -9.89 -10.68 -3.95
C THR A 137 -8.39 -10.63 -3.63
N GLY A 138 -7.82 -11.79 -3.31
CA GLY A 138 -6.39 -12.01 -3.12
C GLY A 138 -5.92 -11.94 -1.67
N VAL A 139 -6.80 -11.62 -0.72
CA VAL A 139 -6.53 -11.73 0.73
C VAL A 139 -6.53 -13.22 1.12
N VAL A 140 -5.56 -13.64 1.94
CA VAL A 140 -5.49 -15.01 2.48
C VAL A 140 -5.94 -14.99 3.94
N VAL A 141 -6.89 -15.86 4.29
CA VAL A 141 -7.48 -15.95 5.64
C VAL A 141 -7.64 -17.39 6.09
N ALA A 142 -7.77 -17.59 7.39
CA ALA A 142 -8.23 -18.84 7.97
C ALA A 142 -9.68 -18.67 8.43
N LEU A 143 -10.56 -19.60 8.05
CA LEU A 143 -11.98 -19.56 8.35
C LEU A 143 -12.38 -20.75 9.21
N HIS A 144 -13.09 -20.49 10.30
CA HIS A 144 -13.73 -21.51 11.12
C HIS A 144 -15.20 -21.61 10.73
N GLY A 145 -15.68 -22.83 10.53
CA GLY A 145 -17.06 -23.10 10.19
C GLY A 145 -17.28 -24.55 9.77
N LYS A 146 -18.35 -24.77 9.01
CA LYS A 146 -18.72 -26.10 8.50
C LYS A 146 -19.35 -26.02 7.13
N GLU A 147 -19.22 -27.10 6.36
CA GLU A 147 -19.95 -27.26 5.10
C GLU A 147 -21.44 -27.51 5.38
N THR A 148 -22.30 -26.86 4.61
CA THR A 148 -23.75 -27.05 4.65
C THR A 148 -24.22 -28.03 3.58
N SER A 149 -25.44 -28.54 3.74
CA SER A 149 -26.09 -29.39 2.73
C SER A 149 -26.25 -28.73 1.34
N ALA A 150 -26.06 -27.40 1.24
CA ALA A 150 -26.09 -26.66 -0.01
C ALA A 150 -24.71 -26.57 -0.71
N GLY A 151 -23.66 -27.15 -0.12
CA GLY A 151 -22.29 -27.13 -0.66
C GLY A 151 -21.55 -25.79 -0.47
N ASN A 152 -22.07 -24.91 0.40
CA ASN A 152 -21.37 -23.70 0.82
C ASN A 152 -20.74 -23.89 2.21
N PHE A 153 -19.75 -23.07 2.54
CA PHE A 153 -19.11 -23.07 3.84
C PHE A 153 -19.71 -21.96 4.71
N LEU A 154 -20.38 -22.35 5.79
CA LEU A 154 -20.97 -21.41 6.74
C LEU A 154 -19.88 -20.97 7.73
N VAL A 155 -19.37 -19.76 7.52
CA VAL A 155 -18.33 -19.15 8.35
C VAL A 155 -18.93 -18.68 9.66
N GLU A 156 -18.31 -19.06 10.76
CA GLU A 156 -18.66 -18.62 12.11
C GLU A 156 -17.63 -17.64 12.68
N ASP A 157 -16.36 -17.77 12.30
CA ASP A 157 -15.27 -16.93 12.81
C ASP A 157 -14.15 -16.82 11.76
N VAL A 158 -13.45 -15.68 11.75
CA VAL A 158 -12.41 -15.35 10.76
C VAL A 158 -11.10 -15.01 11.49
N LEU A 159 -10.01 -15.66 11.07
CA LEU A 159 -8.67 -15.35 11.52
C LEU A 159 -7.87 -14.70 10.38
N GLU A 160 -7.55 -13.41 10.58
CA GLU A 160 -6.60 -12.67 9.77
C GLU A 160 -5.16 -12.82 10.31
N ALA A 161 -4.17 -12.48 9.49
CA ALA A 161 -2.75 -12.57 9.85
C ALA A 161 -2.33 -11.59 10.97
N GLY A 162 -3.11 -10.53 11.18
CA GLY A 162 -2.79 -9.46 12.12
C GLY A 162 -1.54 -8.66 11.73
N LEU A 163 -1.13 -7.72 12.59
CA LEU A 163 0.07 -6.93 12.32
C LEU A 163 1.34 -7.80 12.37
N PRO A 164 2.34 -7.54 11.50
CA PRO A 164 3.62 -8.23 11.56
C PRO A 164 4.41 -7.93 12.83
N PRO A 165 5.44 -8.72 13.16
CA PRO A 165 6.38 -8.38 14.22
C PRO A 165 7.07 -7.03 13.89
N GLN A 166 7.37 -6.24 14.91
CA GLN A 166 8.00 -4.93 14.77
C GLN A 166 9.34 -4.89 15.52
N SER A 167 10.36 -4.27 14.92
CA SER A 167 11.58 -3.93 15.64
C SER A 167 11.31 -2.86 16.70
N ALA A 168 12.12 -2.83 17.76
CA ALA A 168 11.97 -1.80 18.78
C ALA A 168 12.51 -0.45 18.29
N LEU A 169 11.77 0.63 18.55
CA LEU A 169 12.26 2.00 18.35
C LEU A 169 13.40 2.31 19.31
N SER A 170 14.50 2.84 18.78
CA SER A 170 15.54 3.48 19.59
C SER A 170 15.06 4.86 20.05
N SER A 171 15.49 5.28 21.25
CA SER A 171 15.19 6.63 21.73
C SER A 171 16.06 7.64 21.00
N ALA A 172 15.46 8.49 20.17
CA ALA A 172 16.15 9.64 19.61
C ALA A 172 16.28 10.77 20.65
N GLU A 173 17.49 11.31 20.80
CA GLU A 173 17.76 12.43 21.70
C GLU A 173 17.35 13.79 21.09
N GLU A 174 17.37 13.86 19.76
CA GLU A 174 17.19 15.09 19.00
C GLU A 174 16.04 14.98 18.00
N ASP A 175 15.35 16.10 17.75
CA ASP A 175 14.32 16.17 16.72
C ASP A 175 14.94 16.22 15.33
N LYS A 176 14.54 15.27 14.49
CA LYS A 176 14.83 15.18 13.06
C LYS A 176 13.53 14.98 12.33
N TYR A 177 13.42 15.55 11.12
CA TYR A 177 12.16 15.60 10.40
C TYR A 177 12.27 15.00 9.00
N VAL A 178 11.20 14.32 8.58
CA VAL A 178 10.99 13.88 7.19
C VAL A 178 9.82 14.70 6.62
N VAL A 179 10.02 15.28 5.44
CA VAL A 179 8.97 16.02 4.72
C VAL A 179 8.48 15.16 3.57
N PHE A 180 7.17 14.86 3.57
CA PHE A 180 6.49 14.13 2.52
C PHE A 180 5.73 15.10 1.61
N ILE A 181 5.92 14.90 0.31
CA ILE A 181 5.24 15.64 -0.75
C ILE A 181 4.81 14.60 -1.79
N SER A 182 3.57 14.68 -2.26
CA SER A 182 3.05 13.78 -3.28
C SER A 182 2.15 14.55 -4.24
N GLY A 183 1.94 14.05 -5.46
CA GLY A 183 1.07 14.69 -6.44
C GLY A 183 1.49 16.11 -6.82
N LEU A 184 2.77 16.31 -7.18
CA LEU A 184 3.24 17.59 -7.72
C LEU A 184 2.59 17.89 -9.08
N SER A 185 2.38 16.86 -9.92
CA SER A 185 1.68 16.95 -11.20
C SER A 185 2.23 18.08 -12.10
N VAL A 186 3.56 18.21 -12.17
CA VAL A 186 4.24 19.29 -12.90
C VAL A 186 3.78 19.31 -14.37
N GLY A 187 3.35 20.49 -14.83
CA GLY A 187 2.81 20.67 -16.19
C GLY A 187 1.30 20.45 -16.31
N SER A 188 0.61 20.03 -15.25
CA SER A 188 -0.86 20.02 -15.21
C SER A 188 -1.43 21.40 -14.86
N ASP A 189 -2.71 21.61 -15.17
CA ASP A 189 -3.43 22.85 -14.83
C ASP A 189 -3.58 23.08 -13.31
N THR A 190 -3.41 22.02 -12.51
CA THR A 190 -3.46 22.11 -11.03
C THR A 190 -2.12 22.51 -10.43
N PHE A 191 -1.01 22.38 -11.17
CA PHE A 191 0.30 22.70 -10.62
C PHE A 191 0.48 24.22 -10.45
N ASN A 192 0.83 24.65 -9.24
CA ASN A 192 1.11 26.04 -8.91
C ASN A 192 2.62 26.23 -8.65
N PRO A 193 3.38 26.85 -9.58
CA PRO A 193 4.82 27.04 -9.43
C PRO A 193 5.21 27.90 -8.24
N LEU A 194 4.41 28.94 -7.92
CA LEU A 194 4.69 29.82 -6.79
C LEU A 194 4.51 29.08 -5.45
N GLN A 195 3.43 28.30 -5.33
CA GLN A 195 3.19 27.48 -4.14
C GLN A 195 4.31 26.45 -3.93
N PHE A 196 4.78 25.83 -5.01
CA PHE A 196 5.93 24.92 -4.95
C PHE A 196 7.22 25.65 -4.58
N GLN A 197 7.49 26.84 -5.14
CA GLN A 197 8.66 27.64 -4.76
C GLN A 197 8.64 28.03 -3.27
N LEU A 198 7.49 28.41 -2.72
CA LEU A 198 7.36 28.71 -1.29
C LEU A 198 7.70 27.51 -0.40
N LEU A 199 7.34 26.30 -0.84
CA LEU A 199 7.74 25.07 -0.17
C LEU A 199 9.25 24.87 -0.24
N ILE A 200 9.85 25.02 -1.42
CA ILE A 200 11.31 24.89 -1.60
C ILE A 200 12.03 25.89 -0.68
N ASP A 201 11.65 27.16 -0.73
CA ASP A 201 12.25 28.22 0.09
C ASP A 201 12.14 27.91 1.60
N HIS A 202 10.99 27.37 2.03
CA HIS A 202 10.75 26.99 3.41
C HIS A 202 11.66 25.84 3.86
N VAL A 203 11.79 24.78 3.06
CA VAL A 203 12.59 23.60 3.45
C VAL A 203 14.08 23.84 3.29
N THR A 204 14.52 24.63 2.30
CA THR A 204 15.93 24.98 2.10
C THR A 204 16.40 26.05 3.09
N GLY A 205 15.49 26.86 3.62
CA GLY A 205 15.79 28.00 4.49
C GLY A 205 16.37 29.20 3.72
N HIS A 206 16.23 29.21 2.39
CA HIS A 206 16.76 30.25 1.51
C HIS A 206 15.67 30.71 0.54
N LEU A 207 15.44 32.02 0.46
CA LEU A 207 14.49 32.59 -0.48
C LEU A 207 15.05 32.56 -1.91
N GLY A 208 14.33 31.97 -2.86
CA GLY A 208 14.72 31.91 -4.27
C GLY A 208 15.83 30.89 -4.56
N ASP A 209 16.04 29.91 -3.70
CA ASP A 209 16.92 28.77 -4.02
C ASP A 209 16.18 27.83 -4.97
N GLU A 210 16.81 27.50 -6.09
CA GLU A 210 16.27 26.61 -7.11
C GLU A 210 16.70 25.14 -6.88
N ASN A 211 17.67 24.88 -5.99
CA ASN A 211 18.34 23.59 -5.89
C ASN A 211 18.04 22.84 -4.58
N LEU A 212 16.83 22.29 -4.48
CA LEU A 212 16.41 21.45 -3.33
C LEU A 212 17.43 20.35 -2.98
N VAL A 213 17.90 19.60 -3.98
CA VAL A 213 18.81 18.47 -3.80
C VAL A 213 20.22 18.89 -3.37
N ALA A 214 20.63 20.13 -3.62
CA ALA A 214 21.91 20.64 -3.11
C ALA A 214 21.86 20.90 -1.60
N SER A 215 20.68 21.18 -1.08
CA SER A 215 20.43 21.55 0.31
C SER A 215 19.93 20.39 1.19
N LEU A 216 19.29 19.38 0.59
CA LEU A 216 18.61 18.28 1.29
C LEU A 216 18.74 16.94 0.57
N PRO A 217 18.86 15.82 1.31
CA PRO A 217 18.59 14.48 0.76
C PRO A 217 17.14 14.38 0.26
N VAL A 218 16.94 13.84 -0.94
CA VAL A 218 15.65 13.69 -1.61
C VAL A 218 15.56 12.30 -2.22
N ASP A 219 14.56 11.55 -1.78
CA ASP A 219 14.14 10.29 -2.40
C ASP A 219 12.90 10.57 -3.27
N MET A 220 12.98 10.22 -4.56
CA MET A 220 11.91 10.41 -5.53
C MET A 220 11.29 9.06 -5.92
N MET A 221 9.99 8.93 -5.71
CA MET A 221 9.22 7.74 -6.07
C MET A 221 8.37 7.99 -7.32
N PRO A 222 8.27 7.02 -8.25
CA PRO A 222 7.34 7.11 -9.38
C PRO A 222 5.88 6.88 -8.95
N GLY A 223 4.96 7.57 -9.61
CA GLY A 223 3.51 7.35 -9.57
C GLY A 223 2.97 6.76 -10.87
N CYS A 224 1.64 6.61 -10.96
CA CYS A 224 0.97 5.99 -12.12
C CYS A 224 1.01 6.85 -13.40
N HIS A 225 1.27 8.15 -13.29
CA HIS A 225 1.34 9.08 -14.43
C HIS A 225 2.77 9.46 -14.81
N ASP A 226 3.77 8.92 -14.10
CA ASP A 226 5.18 9.19 -14.37
C ASP A 226 5.73 8.27 -15.47
N PRO A 227 6.84 8.63 -16.13
CA PRO A 227 7.48 7.82 -17.16
C PRO A 227 8.23 6.61 -16.57
N ALA A 228 7.51 5.77 -15.83
CA ALA A 228 7.92 4.47 -15.31
C ALA A 228 7.01 3.36 -15.88
N ASN A 229 7.32 2.10 -15.57
CA ASN A 229 6.40 1.00 -15.89
C ASN A 229 5.05 1.18 -15.16
N PHE A 230 3.97 0.75 -15.80
CA PHE A 230 2.61 0.84 -15.24
C PHE A 230 2.38 -0.15 -14.09
N SER A 231 2.86 -1.39 -14.26
CA SER A 231 2.67 -2.49 -13.30
C SER A 231 3.50 -2.30 -12.03
N LEU A 232 2.99 -2.71 -10.88
CA LEU A 232 3.78 -2.78 -9.65
C LEU A 232 4.76 -3.97 -9.66
N PRO A 233 5.93 -3.84 -9.03
CA PRO A 233 6.53 -2.61 -8.53
C PRO A 233 7.03 -1.73 -9.68
N GLN A 234 6.78 -0.42 -9.58
CA GLN A 234 7.33 0.55 -10.53
C GLN A 234 8.82 0.73 -10.24
N GLN A 235 9.64 0.59 -11.28
CA GLN A 235 11.08 0.74 -11.20
C GLN A 235 11.46 2.22 -11.11
N PRO A 236 12.63 2.56 -10.54
CA PRO A 236 13.10 3.93 -10.43
C PRO A 236 13.09 4.67 -11.76
N LEU A 237 12.73 5.97 -11.71
CA LEU A 237 12.79 6.85 -12.86
C LEU A 237 14.23 6.96 -13.37
N HIS A 238 14.38 6.92 -14.70
CA HIS A 238 15.69 6.89 -15.33
C HIS A 238 16.44 8.21 -15.12
N ARG A 239 17.74 8.13 -14.82
CA ARG A 239 18.60 9.30 -14.50
C ARG A 239 18.65 10.35 -15.60
N CYS A 240 18.37 10.00 -16.86
CA CYS A 240 18.32 10.96 -17.97
C CYS A 240 17.25 12.04 -17.80
N LEU A 241 16.22 11.78 -17.00
CA LEU A 241 15.18 12.77 -16.66
C LEU A 241 15.69 13.84 -15.68
N PHE A 242 16.82 13.61 -15.02
CA PHE A 242 17.35 14.42 -13.93
C PHE A 242 18.82 14.77 -14.13
N SER A 243 19.19 15.31 -15.28
CA SER A 243 20.59 15.61 -15.63
C SER A 243 21.31 16.50 -14.61
N GLY A 244 20.60 17.45 -13.99
CA GLY A 244 21.11 18.25 -12.88
C GLY A 244 21.17 17.47 -11.57
N ALA A 245 20.01 17.01 -11.07
CA ALA A 245 19.91 16.39 -9.74
C ALA A 245 20.70 15.08 -9.60
N SER A 246 20.82 14.27 -10.66
CA SER A 246 21.53 12.99 -10.62
C SER A 246 23.05 13.09 -10.40
N THR A 247 23.61 14.31 -10.46
CA THR A 247 25.00 14.57 -10.12
C THR A 247 25.25 14.65 -8.60
N TYR A 248 24.18 14.83 -7.81
CA TYR A 248 24.25 14.93 -6.36
C TYR A 248 24.05 13.56 -5.70
N ASN A 249 24.85 13.25 -4.69
CA ASN A 249 24.71 12.04 -3.87
C ASN A 249 23.51 12.09 -2.90
N THR A 250 22.90 13.27 -2.76
CA THR A 250 21.69 13.54 -1.99
C THR A 250 20.42 13.24 -2.77
N PHE A 251 20.49 12.91 -4.07
CA PHE A 251 19.32 12.55 -4.86
C PHE A 251 19.27 11.03 -5.11
N SER A 252 18.17 10.41 -4.70
CA SER A 252 17.86 9.01 -5.00
C SER A 252 16.59 8.92 -5.83
N SER A 253 16.64 8.17 -6.94
CA SER A 253 15.44 7.70 -7.63
C SER A 253 15.12 6.31 -7.07
N CYS A 254 13.95 6.14 -6.48
CA CYS A 254 13.53 4.97 -5.72
C CYS A 254 12.39 4.21 -6.43
N SER A 255 12.06 3.02 -5.95
CA SER A 255 10.95 2.23 -6.50
C SER A 255 9.59 2.63 -5.91
N ASN A 256 8.50 2.10 -6.47
CA ASN A 256 7.17 2.13 -5.83
C ASN A 256 6.62 0.69 -5.80
N PRO A 257 6.42 0.07 -4.61
CA PRO A 257 6.58 0.63 -3.27
C PRO A 257 8.02 1.01 -2.90
N HIS A 258 8.19 1.83 -1.86
CA HIS A 258 9.48 2.24 -1.32
C HIS A 258 9.61 1.85 0.16
N GLN A 259 10.75 1.25 0.53
CA GLN A 259 11.09 0.85 1.88
C GLN A 259 12.49 1.35 2.24
N PHE A 260 12.63 1.95 3.43
CA PHE A 260 13.90 2.48 3.90
C PHE A 260 13.93 2.60 5.43
N GLU A 261 15.10 2.86 5.99
CA GLU A 261 15.31 3.11 7.41
C GLU A 261 16.05 4.43 7.63
N LEU A 262 15.57 5.23 8.59
CA LEU A 262 16.22 6.45 9.06
C LEU A 262 16.40 6.40 10.59
N ASP A 263 17.63 6.39 11.08
CA ASP A 263 17.95 6.31 12.53
C ASP A 263 17.13 5.22 13.27
N SER A 264 17.07 4.01 12.70
CA SER A 264 16.28 2.86 13.19
C SER A 264 14.76 2.96 13.02
N VAL A 265 14.23 4.07 12.48
CA VAL A 265 12.82 4.20 12.11
C VAL A 265 12.62 3.63 10.70
N GLN A 266 12.00 2.46 10.63
CA GLN A 266 11.58 1.82 9.38
C GLN A 266 10.36 2.47 8.73
N PHE A 267 10.50 2.82 7.46
CA PHE A 267 9.47 3.39 6.60
C PHE A 267 9.07 2.41 5.52
N LEU A 268 7.78 2.39 5.21
CA LEU A 268 7.22 1.73 4.05
C LEU A 268 6.21 2.67 3.42
N GLY A 269 6.16 2.75 2.10
CA GLY A 269 5.13 3.54 1.46
C GLY A 269 4.91 3.25 -0.01
N THR A 270 3.80 3.79 -0.52
CA THR A 270 3.36 3.63 -1.90
C THR A 270 2.91 4.97 -2.47
N SER A 271 2.85 5.07 -3.80
CA SER A 271 2.35 6.25 -4.49
C SER A 271 0.81 6.33 -4.56
N GLY A 272 0.07 5.53 -3.78
CA GLY A 272 -1.40 5.64 -3.67
C GLY A 272 -2.22 4.56 -4.37
N GLN A 273 -1.69 3.96 -5.44
CA GLN A 273 -2.49 3.12 -6.34
C GLN A 273 -3.13 1.91 -5.65
N ASN A 274 -2.45 1.31 -4.68
CA ASN A 274 -2.97 0.16 -3.94
C ASN A 274 -4.20 0.52 -3.10
N ILE A 275 -4.20 1.67 -2.43
CA ILE A 275 -5.35 2.11 -1.60
C ILE A 275 -6.50 2.61 -2.49
N ASP A 276 -6.19 3.31 -3.58
CA ASP A 276 -7.22 3.74 -4.53
C ASP A 276 -7.89 2.57 -5.24
N ASP A 277 -7.15 1.47 -5.47
CA ASP A 277 -7.74 0.25 -6.02
C ASP A 277 -8.67 -0.44 -5.01
N LEU A 278 -8.30 -0.51 -3.72
CA LEU A 278 -9.15 -1.09 -2.67
C LEU A 278 -10.51 -0.40 -2.55
N TYR A 279 -10.54 0.92 -2.69
CA TYR A 279 -11.79 1.71 -2.64
C TYR A 279 -12.82 1.28 -3.69
N LYS A 280 -12.38 0.68 -4.80
CA LYS A 280 -13.28 0.20 -5.85
C LYS A 280 -13.99 -1.10 -5.48
N TYR A 281 -13.48 -1.85 -4.51
CA TYR A 281 -13.84 -3.24 -4.26
C TYR A 281 -14.24 -3.55 -2.81
N SER A 282 -14.09 -2.61 -1.88
CA SER A 282 -14.41 -2.82 -0.48
C SER A 282 -14.98 -1.56 0.17
N ASP A 283 -15.70 -1.74 1.28
CA ASP A 283 -16.14 -0.65 2.13
C ASP A 283 -15.07 -0.30 3.16
N ALA A 284 -14.80 0.98 3.35
CA ALA A 284 -14.07 1.49 4.50
C ALA A 284 -14.54 2.91 4.76
N LYS A 285 -14.40 3.37 6.00
CA LYS A 285 -14.81 4.71 6.42
C LYS A 285 -13.91 5.79 5.82
N ASP A 286 -12.62 5.48 5.73
CA ASP A 286 -11.57 6.40 5.28
C ASP A 286 -10.39 5.63 4.65
N LYS A 287 -9.43 6.37 4.08
CA LYS A 287 -8.23 5.79 3.46
C LYS A 287 -7.31 5.13 4.50
N LEU A 288 -7.31 5.63 5.74
CA LEU A 288 -6.49 5.08 6.82
C LEU A 288 -6.97 3.68 7.24
N GLU A 289 -8.26 3.40 7.19
CA GLU A 289 -8.80 2.07 7.43
C GLU A 289 -8.34 1.08 6.36
N PHE A 290 -8.25 1.47 5.09
CA PHE A 290 -7.63 0.61 4.06
C PHE A 290 -6.14 0.38 4.31
N MET A 291 -5.40 1.41 4.73
CA MET A 291 -3.99 1.27 5.11
C MET A 291 -3.81 0.33 6.31
N GLU A 292 -4.71 0.39 7.29
CA GLU A 292 -4.70 -0.53 8.42
C GLU A 292 -5.00 -1.97 7.96
N ARG A 293 -5.98 -2.16 7.07
CA ARG A 293 -6.32 -3.48 6.53
C ARG A 293 -5.16 -4.10 5.74
N THR A 294 -4.43 -3.35 4.91
CA THR A 294 -3.27 -3.89 4.18
C THR A 294 -2.16 -4.37 5.13
N LEU A 295 -1.95 -3.70 6.26
CA LEU A 295 -1.04 -4.16 7.31
C LEU A 295 -1.55 -5.40 8.03
N ARG A 296 -2.85 -5.46 8.39
CA ARG A 296 -3.47 -6.62 9.07
C ARG A 296 -3.55 -7.86 8.18
N TRP A 297 -3.74 -7.68 6.88
CA TRP A 297 -3.66 -8.74 5.88
C TRP A 297 -2.21 -9.11 5.54
N ARG A 298 -1.22 -8.37 6.06
CA ARG A 298 0.21 -8.47 5.74
C ARG A 298 0.49 -8.45 4.24
N HIS A 299 -0.24 -7.63 3.51
CA HIS A 299 -0.12 -7.55 2.05
C HIS A 299 -0.43 -6.14 1.53
N LEU A 300 0.54 -5.49 0.87
CA LEU A 300 0.42 -4.11 0.38
C LEU A 300 -0.62 -3.94 -0.72
N ALA A 301 -0.74 -4.94 -1.60
CA ALA A 301 -1.57 -4.87 -2.80
C ALA A 301 -2.34 -6.19 -3.03
N PRO A 302 -3.27 -6.58 -2.13
CA PRO A 302 -3.92 -7.90 -2.20
C PRO A 302 -4.67 -8.11 -3.53
N THR A 303 -5.19 -7.03 -4.12
CA THR A 303 -5.90 -7.06 -5.39
C THR A 303 -5.00 -7.24 -6.62
N ALA A 304 -3.68 -7.23 -6.46
CA ALA A 304 -2.75 -7.56 -7.53
C ALA A 304 -2.62 -9.09 -7.67
N PRO A 305 -2.65 -9.65 -8.90
CA PRO A 305 -2.77 -8.97 -10.22
C PRO A 305 -4.21 -8.74 -10.73
N ASN A 306 -5.24 -9.14 -9.98
CA ASN A 306 -6.65 -9.21 -10.44
C ASN A 306 -7.29 -7.87 -10.88
N SER A 307 -6.91 -6.76 -10.28
CA SER A 307 -7.37 -5.41 -10.67
C SER A 307 -6.25 -4.40 -10.73
N LEU A 308 -5.31 -4.48 -9.78
CA LEU A 308 -4.08 -3.71 -9.82
C LEU A 308 -3.00 -4.50 -10.57
N GLY A 309 -2.51 -3.96 -11.69
CA GLY A 309 -1.50 -4.63 -12.50
C GLY A 309 -0.18 -4.78 -11.73
N CYS A 310 0.42 -5.97 -11.80
CA CYS A 310 1.75 -6.22 -11.26
C CYS A 310 2.60 -7.07 -12.21
N TYR A 311 3.90 -7.10 -11.96
CA TYR A 311 4.82 -8.02 -12.63
C TYR A 311 4.45 -9.47 -12.30
N PRO A 312 4.43 -10.40 -13.27
CA PRO A 312 4.07 -11.81 -13.05
C PRO A 312 5.22 -12.58 -12.39
N TYR A 313 5.42 -12.37 -11.09
CA TYR A 313 6.42 -13.11 -10.33
C TYR A 313 6.11 -14.61 -10.27
N THR A 314 7.17 -15.42 -10.33
CA THR A 314 7.06 -16.89 -10.36
C THR A 314 7.51 -17.57 -9.08
N ASP A 315 8.33 -16.89 -8.27
CA ASP A 315 9.08 -17.44 -7.15
C ASP A 315 8.94 -16.66 -5.84
N LYS A 316 8.44 -15.42 -5.90
CA LYS A 316 8.20 -14.55 -4.75
C LYS A 316 6.95 -13.69 -4.92
N ASP A 317 6.37 -13.23 -3.82
CA ASP A 317 5.42 -12.11 -3.83
C ASP A 317 6.04 -10.93 -3.07
N PRO A 318 6.53 -9.88 -3.76
CA PRO A 318 7.22 -8.79 -3.08
C PRO A 318 6.28 -7.92 -2.24
N PHE A 319 4.96 -8.08 -2.35
CA PHE A 319 3.99 -7.24 -1.65
C PHE A 319 3.62 -7.78 -0.25
N LEU A 320 4.16 -8.94 0.14
CA LEU A 320 4.03 -9.48 1.50
C LEU A 320 4.74 -8.57 2.53
N VAL A 321 4.04 -8.23 3.60
CA VAL A 321 4.56 -7.38 4.69
C VAL A 321 5.02 -8.28 5.85
N GLU A 322 6.31 -8.59 5.86
CA GLU A 322 6.90 -9.52 6.83
C GLU A 322 7.27 -8.84 8.15
N SER A 323 7.66 -7.57 8.11
CA SER A 323 7.95 -6.72 9.27
C SER A 323 7.02 -5.50 9.30
N CYS A 324 6.59 -5.12 10.50
CA CYS A 324 5.73 -3.96 10.69
C CYS A 324 6.58 -2.69 10.57
N PRO A 325 6.27 -1.76 9.64
CA PRO A 325 6.99 -0.50 9.59
C PRO A 325 6.63 0.36 10.80
N HIS A 326 7.48 1.32 11.16
CA HIS A 326 7.12 2.35 12.15
C HIS A 326 6.27 3.46 11.50
N VAL A 327 6.46 3.67 10.21
CA VAL A 327 5.71 4.64 9.42
C VAL A 327 5.25 3.97 8.13
N TYR A 328 3.93 3.95 7.92
CA TYR A 328 3.33 3.54 6.66
C TYR A 328 2.68 4.75 5.99
N PHE A 329 3.23 5.20 4.86
CA PHE A 329 2.74 6.37 4.14
C PHE A 329 2.16 6.01 2.76
N VAL A 330 1.15 6.75 2.34
CA VAL A 330 0.48 6.56 1.05
C VAL A 330 0.31 7.91 0.37
N GLY A 331 0.89 8.04 -0.83
CA GLY A 331 0.86 9.25 -1.65
C GLY A 331 -0.43 9.45 -2.43
N ASN A 332 -0.51 10.61 -3.10
CA ASN A 332 -1.56 10.98 -4.05
C ASN A 332 -3.00 10.85 -3.53
N GLN A 333 -3.22 11.04 -2.23
CA GLN A 333 -4.56 10.96 -1.62
C GLN A 333 -5.31 12.30 -1.73
N ASP A 334 -6.62 12.28 -1.53
CA ASP A 334 -7.46 13.48 -1.69
C ASP A 334 -7.31 14.49 -0.53
N LYS A 335 -6.87 14.02 0.65
CA LYS A 335 -6.65 14.85 1.83
C LYS A 335 -5.59 14.27 2.75
N TYR A 336 -5.02 15.15 3.58
CA TYR A 336 -4.14 14.76 4.67
C TYR A 336 -4.92 14.11 5.81
N GLU A 337 -4.50 12.91 6.21
CA GLU A 337 -4.99 12.24 7.41
C GLU A 337 -3.86 11.43 8.04
N THR A 338 -3.91 11.25 9.35
CA THR A 338 -2.93 10.41 10.07
C THR A 338 -3.56 9.71 11.26
N ARG A 339 -3.06 8.52 11.59
CA ARG A 339 -3.46 7.74 12.77
C ARG A 339 -2.25 6.99 13.31
N LEU A 340 -2.08 6.99 14.62
CA LEU A 340 -1.14 6.08 15.28
C LEU A 340 -1.89 4.80 15.63
N LEU A 341 -1.49 3.68 15.04
CA LEU A 341 -2.02 2.35 15.32
C LEU A 341 -1.19 1.70 16.43
N GLU A 342 -1.86 1.03 17.36
CA GLU A 342 -1.23 0.17 18.36
C GLU A 342 -1.69 -1.29 18.16
N GLY A 343 -0.71 -2.19 18.01
CA GLY A 343 -0.92 -3.61 17.85
C GLY A 343 -1.04 -4.37 19.17
N GLN A 344 -1.53 -5.60 19.10
CA GLN A 344 -1.69 -6.47 20.28
C GLN A 344 -0.36 -6.83 20.95
N GLU A 345 0.73 -6.87 20.19
CA GLU A 345 2.09 -7.15 20.68
C GLU A 345 2.88 -5.85 20.89
N LYS A 346 2.18 -4.74 21.16
CA LYS A 346 2.73 -3.39 21.36
C LYS A 346 3.44 -2.82 20.13
N GLN A 347 3.12 -3.31 18.93
CA GLN A 347 3.53 -2.63 17.70
C GLN A 347 2.96 -1.21 17.67
N LYS A 348 3.70 -0.24 17.15
CA LYS A 348 3.27 1.15 16.97
C LYS A 348 3.57 1.62 15.55
N VAL A 349 2.53 1.92 14.79
CA VAL A 349 2.66 2.31 13.37
C VAL A 349 1.97 3.65 13.13
N ARG A 350 2.72 4.63 12.63
CA ARG A 350 2.16 5.90 12.16
C ARG A 350 1.69 5.72 10.72
N LEU A 351 0.38 5.79 10.52
CA LEU A 351 -0.24 5.87 9.19
C LEU A 351 -0.28 7.32 8.71
N ILE A 352 0.08 7.56 7.44
CA ILE A 352 0.07 8.89 6.84
C ILE A 352 -0.56 8.84 5.44
N SER A 353 -1.73 9.45 5.28
CA SER A 353 -2.34 9.76 3.99
C SER A 353 -1.80 11.10 3.53
N ILE A 354 -0.97 11.13 2.49
CA ILE A 354 -0.33 12.34 1.96
C ILE A 354 -1.20 12.89 0.82
N PRO A 355 -1.69 14.14 0.92
CA PRO A 355 -2.55 14.71 -0.09
C PRO A 355 -1.78 15.01 -1.39
N ARG A 356 -2.50 15.16 -2.50
CA ARG A 356 -1.93 15.76 -3.72
C ARG A 356 -1.57 17.22 -3.46
N PHE A 357 -0.29 17.55 -3.58
CA PHE A 357 0.22 18.89 -3.35
C PHE A 357 -0.34 19.87 -4.37
N SER A 358 -0.49 19.47 -5.64
CA SER A 358 -1.05 20.33 -6.69
C SER A 358 -2.49 20.78 -6.42
N GLU A 359 -3.25 20.00 -5.64
CA GLU A 359 -4.63 20.36 -5.28
C GLU A 359 -4.72 21.06 -3.92
N SER A 360 -3.91 20.62 -2.95
CA SER A 360 -4.05 21.03 -1.55
C SER A 360 -3.06 22.11 -1.09
N GLY A 361 -1.89 22.21 -1.73
CA GLY A 361 -0.78 23.00 -1.21
C GLY A 361 -0.19 22.51 0.11
N VAL A 362 -0.45 21.25 0.49
CA VAL A 362 -0.05 20.70 1.79
C VAL A 362 1.08 19.70 1.62
N ALA A 363 2.19 19.96 2.33
CA ALA A 363 3.23 18.97 2.62
C ALA A 363 3.09 18.46 4.06
N VAL A 364 3.54 17.24 4.33
CA VAL A 364 3.44 16.62 5.66
C VAL A 364 4.83 16.49 6.27
N MET A 365 5.00 16.93 7.51
CA MET A 365 6.26 16.84 8.24
C MET A 365 6.11 15.87 9.41
N LEU A 366 6.94 14.83 9.45
CA LEU A 366 6.99 13.83 10.52
C LEU A 366 8.23 14.05 11.39
N ASN A 367 8.06 14.10 12.71
CA ASN A 367 9.18 14.06 13.66
C ASN A 367 9.58 12.61 13.95
N LEU A 368 10.86 12.27 13.70
CA LEU A 368 11.41 10.91 13.91
C LEU A 368 11.44 10.48 15.38
N ARG A 369 11.46 11.43 16.32
CA ARG A 369 11.58 11.13 17.76
C ARG A 369 10.28 10.61 18.37
N ASN A 370 9.15 11.16 17.98
CA ASN A 370 7.84 10.87 18.58
C ASN A 370 6.79 10.40 17.56
N LEU A 371 7.17 10.32 16.28
CA LEU A 371 6.31 10.00 15.15
C LEU A 371 5.08 10.92 15.04
N GLU A 372 5.13 12.14 15.56
CA GLU A 372 4.07 13.12 15.37
C GLU A 372 4.15 13.76 13.98
N CYS A 373 3.00 13.91 13.34
CA CYS A 373 2.87 14.55 12.05
C CYS A 373 2.27 15.95 12.21
N SER A 374 2.82 16.90 11.47
CA SER A 374 2.29 18.25 11.28
C SER A 374 2.22 18.57 9.79
N THR A 375 1.47 19.60 9.41
CA THR A 375 1.32 20.01 8.01
C THR A 375 2.00 21.35 7.76
N LEU A 376 2.61 21.48 6.59
CA LEU A 376 3.06 22.74 6.02
C LEU A 376 2.09 23.11 4.90
N SER A 377 1.34 24.19 5.09
CA SER A 377 0.33 24.66 4.13
C SER A 377 0.82 25.91 3.42
N PHE A 378 0.81 25.86 2.09
CA PHE A 378 1.24 26.96 1.24
C PHE A 378 0.04 27.45 0.43
N SER A 379 -0.34 28.71 0.57
CA SER A 379 -1.43 29.33 -0.21
C SER A 379 -0.88 30.48 -1.05
N THR A 380 -1.54 30.75 -2.17
CA THR A 380 -1.24 31.91 -3.04
C THR A 380 -2.37 32.93 -3.05
N SER A 381 -3.51 32.61 -2.41
CA SER A 381 -4.58 33.55 -2.13
C SER A 381 -4.23 34.36 -0.88
N PHE A 382 -4.21 35.68 -1.02
CA PHE A 382 -4.26 36.57 0.13
C PHE A 382 -5.70 36.57 0.64
N ASP A 383 -5.95 36.10 1.85
CA ASP A 383 -7.24 36.32 2.51
C ASP A 383 -7.41 37.85 2.64
N ALA A 384 -8.43 38.38 1.96
CA ALA A 384 -8.73 39.81 1.90
C ALA A 384 -9.42 40.32 3.17
#